data_AF-A0A0C2ZN13-F1
#
_entry.id   AF-A0A0C2ZN13-F1
#
_cell.length_a   1.000
_cell.length_b   1.000
_cell.length_c   1.000
_cell.angle_alpha   90.00
_cell.angle_beta   90.00
_cell.angle_gamma   90.00
#
_symmetry.space_group_name_H-M   'P 1'
#
loop_
_entity.id
_entity.type
_entity.pdbx_description
1 polymer ?
#
loop_
_entity_poly.entity_id
_entity_poly.type
_entity_poly.pdbx_seq_one_letter_code
_entity_poly.pdbx_strand_id
1 'polypeptide(L)'
;MDTTRSTPVTDPLMTDTRTNTPGTSADVHFFFMKTKGEESVCNHCRELRDKDPDAFPSGLRFSYQPHTTNANLRNHILSNHLHTYLDEAEKNGWQIFLEYVRDTFTNGYTCSTIREALRRPGVTIRSLPPAPMTNSNPSQPLPSAPALTSLEAGLPSFSQATLHEHLMRFILSDDQVRFSPLVFRHNSILLTL
;
A
#
# COMPACT_ATOMS: atom_id res chain seq x y z
N MET A 1 -59.88 -10.95 -5.64
CA MET A 1 -58.72 -10.64 -4.78
C MET A 1 -57.49 -10.76 -5.66
N ASP A 2 -57.17 -9.67 -6.37
CA ASP A 2 -56.03 -9.59 -7.28
C ASP A 2 -54.78 -9.16 -6.50
N THR A 3 -53.69 -9.91 -6.64
CA THR A 3 -52.39 -9.57 -6.05
C THR A 3 -51.44 -9.14 -7.16
N THR A 4 -51.30 -7.83 -7.32
CA THR A 4 -50.37 -7.17 -8.23
C THR A 4 -48.94 -7.38 -7.72
N ARG A 5 -48.08 -8.02 -8.53
CA ARG A 5 -46.65 -8.20 -8.28
C ARG A 5 -45.89 -6.96 -8.77
N SER A 6 -45.44 -6.12 -7.85
CA SER A 6 -44.57 -4.97 -8.16
C SER A 6 -43.11 -5.43 -8.26
N THR A 7 -42.48 -5.17 -9.40
CA THR A 7 -41.04 -5.35 -9.63
C THR A 7 -40.29 -4.11 -9.12
N PRO A 8 -39.16 -4.25 -8.38
CA PRO A 8 -38.37 -3.09 -8.00
C PRO A 8 -37.55 -2.59 -9.20
N VAL A 9 -37.72 -1.31 -9.51
CA VAL A 9 -36.88 -0.54 -10.44
C VAL A 9 -35.58 -0.22 -9.73
N THR A 10 -34.46 -0.73 -10.24
CA THR A 10 -33.12 -0.35 -9.75
C THR A 10 -32.65 0.86 -10.55
N ASP A 11 -32.36 1.94 -9.82
CA ASP A 11 -31.80 3.20 -10.32
C ASP A 11 -30.42 2.98 -10.99
N PRO A 12 -30.19 3.40 -12.26
CA PRO A 12 -28.93 3.17 -12.97
C PRO A 12 -27.74 4.01 -12.48
N LEU A 13 -27.92 4.89 -11.48
CA LEU A 13 -26.95 5.92 -11.14
C LEU A 13 -26.22 5.68 -9.79
N MET A 14 -25.79 4.43 -9.56
CA MET A 14 -24.85 4.07 -8.48
C MET A 14 -23.67 3.27 -9.06
N THR A 15 -23.13 3.73 -10.20
CA THR A 15 -21.90 3.16 -10.76
C THR A 15 -20.69 3.93 -10.23
N ASP A 16 -20.41 3.75 -8.93
CA ASP A 16 -19.05 3.85 -8.41
C ASP A 16 -18.65 2.47 -7.91
N THR A 17 -18.53 1.53 -8.85
CA THR A 17 -17.92 0.23 -8.59
C THR A 17 -16.41 0.43 -8.51
N ARG A 18 -15.95 1.05 -7.41
CA ARG A 18 -14.59 0.80 -6.93
C ARG A 18 -14.59 -0.68 -6.54
N THR A 19 -14.10 -1.52 -7.43
CA THR A 19 -13.96 -2.97 -7.26
C THR A 19 -12.88 -3.28 -6.21
N ASN A 20 -13.14 -2.90 -4.96
CA ASN A 20 -12.56 -3.55 -3.80
C ASN A 20 -13.40 -4.80 -3.56
N THR A 21 -13.16 -5.85 -4.35
CA THR A 21 -13.75 -7.17 -4.11
C THR A 21 -13.15 -7.75 -2.82
N PRO A 22 -13.95 -8.02 -1.78
CA PRO A 22 -13.48 -8.74 -0.61
C PRO A 22 -13.25 -10.21 -1.03
N GLY A 23 -11.99 -10.63 -1.10
CA GLY A 23 -11.62 -12.01 -1.45
C GLY A 23 -10.56 -12.17 -2.53
N THR A 24 -9.99 -11.08 -3.07
CA THR A 24 -8.87 -11.19 -4.01
C THR A 24 -7.60 -11.61 -3.26
N SER A 25 -7.07 -12.80 -3.57
CA SER A 25 -5.71 -13.19 -3.19
C SER A 25 -4.67 -12.45 -4.04
N ALA A 26 -4.82 -11.12 -4.13
CA ALA A 26 -3.99 -10.23 -4.95
C ALA A 26 -2.52 -10.38 -4.57
N ASP A 27 -2.26 -10.53 -3.27
CA ASP A 27 -0.95 -10.86 -2.74
C ASP A 27 -0.35 -12.10 -3.40
N VAL A 28 -1.09 -13.21 -3.41
CA VAL A 28 -0.60 -14.47 -3.99
C VAL A 28 -0.47 -14.35 -5.50
N HIS A 29 -1.42 -13.72 -6.18
CA HIS A 29 -1.42 -13.59 -7.64
C HIS A 29 -0.29 -12.71 -8.16
N PHE A 30 0.21 -11.78 -7.36
CA PHE A 30 1.40 -11.00 -7.72
C PHE A 30 2.66 -11.88 -7.81
N PHE A 31 2.84 -12.79 -6.85
CA PHE A 31 4.03 -13.64 -6.81
C PHE A 31 3.90 -14.92 -7.62
N PHE A 32 2.68 -15.45 -7.75
CA PHE A 32 2.42 -16.76 -8.34
C PHE A 32 1.51 -16.67 -9.55
N MET A 33 1.96 -17.30 -10.63
CA MET A 33 1.11 -17.64 -11.76
C MET A 33 0.33 -18.90 -11.40
N LYS A 34 -1.01 -18.81 -11.34
CA LYS A 34 -1.91 -19.94 -11.09
C LYS A 34 -2.73 -20.20 -12.35
N THR A 35 -2.36 -21.22 -13.10
CA THR A 35 -3.12 -21.74 -14.24
C THR A 35 -3.90 -22.98 -13.82
N LYS A 36 -5.15 -23.11 -14.28
CA LYS A 36 -6.04 -24.19 -13.83
C LYS A 36 -5.50 -25.54 -14.30
N GLY A 37 -5.21 -26.44 -13.36
CA GLY A 37 -4.68 -27.77 -13.65
C GLY A 37 -3.16 -27.83 -13.80
N GLU A 38 -2.48 -26.69 -13.67
CA GLU A 38 -1.03 -26.57 -13.81
C GLU A 38 -0.37 -26.19 -12.48
N GLU A 39 0.94 -26.41 -12.40
CA GLU A 39 1.71 -26.03 -11.21
C GLU A 39 1.66 -24.53 -10.95
N SER A 40 1.60 -24.15 -9.67
CA SER A 40 1.74 -22.76 -9.24
C SER A 40 3.22 -22.45 -9.06
N VAL A 41 3.75 -21.58 -9.91
CA VAL A 41 5.19 -21.24 -9.93
C VAL A 41 5.38 -19.80 -9.45
N CYS A 42 6.35 -19.60 -8.54
CA CYS A 42 6.76 -18.27 -8.13
C CYS A 42 7.55 -17.59 -9.26
N ASN A 43 7.03 -16.48 -9.78
CA ASN A 43 7.64 -15.75 -10.90
C ASN A 43 9.04 -15.23 -10.53
N HIS A 44 9.20 -14.68 -9.32
CA HIS A 44 10.45 -14.07 -8.86
C HIS A 44 11.57 -15.10 -8.68
N CYS A 45 11.25 -16.26 -8.09
CA CYS A 45 12.23 -17.34 -7.96
C CYS A 45 12.60 -17.94 -9.32
N ARG A 46 11.62 -18.09 -10.24
CA ARG A 46 11.87 -18.57 -11.59
C ARG A 46 12.83 -17.62 -12.31
N GLU A 47 12.56 -16.32 -12.28
CA GLU A 47 13.43 -15.30 -12.86
C GLU A 47 14.84 -15.31 -12.26
N LEU A 48 14.96 -15.48 -10.93
CA LEU A 48 16.26 -15.59 -10.28
C LEU A 48 17.05 -16.80 -10.77
N ARG A 49 16.41 -17.97 -10.85
CA ARG A 49 17.01 -19.20 -11.37
C ARG A 49 17.42 -19.06 -12.84
N ASP A 50 16.56 -18.45 -13.65
CA ASP A 50 16.80 -18.32 -15.09
C ASP A 50 17.92 -17.30 -15.38
N LYS A 51 18.08 -16.29 -14.52
CA LYS A 51 19.13 -15.27 -14.62
C LYS A 51 20.50 -15.79 -14.18
N ASP A 52 20.54 -16.55 -13.09
CA ASP A 52 21.79 -17.08 -12.54
C ASP A 52 21.53 -18.47 -11.92
N PRO A 53 21.59 -19.54 -12.74
CA PRO A 53 21.32 -20.88 -12.26
C PRO A 53 22.40 -21.38 -11.29
N ASP A 54 23.63 -20.90 -11.41
CA ASP A 54 24.77 -21.33 -10.59
C ASP A 54 24.72 -20.71 -9.18
N ALA A 55 24.23 -19.48 -9.05
CA ALA A 55 23.98 -18.84 -7.76
C ALA A 55 22.62 -19.18 -7.14
N PHE A 56 21.78 -19.96 -7.82
CA PHE A 56 20.45 -20.28 -7.33
C PHE A 56 20.52 -21.14 -6.05
N PRO A 57 19.82 -20.76 -4.96
CA PRO A 57 19.92 -21.49 -3.70
C PRO A 57 19.48 -22.95 -3.85
N SER A 58 20.41 -23.87 -3.61
CA SER A 58 20.13 -25.31 -3.62
C SER A 58 19.07 -25.63 -2.57
N GLY A 59 17.95 -26.21 -3.00
CA GLY A 59 16.83 -26.57 -2.13
C GLY A 59 15.71 -25.52 -2.02
N LEU A 60 15.83 -24.36 -2.66
CA LEU A 60 14.72 -23.40 -2.73
C LEU A 60 13.59 -23.98 -3.59
N ARG A 61 12.47 -24.32 -2.93
CA ARG A 61 11.25 -24.74 -3.61
C ARG A 61 10.48 -23.51 -4.12
N PHE A 62 10.23 -23.45 -5.42
CA PHE A 62 9.47 -22.37 -6.05
C PHE A 62 8.32 -22.84 -6.96
N SER A 63 8.19 -24.15 -7.19
CA SER A 63 7.03 -24.78 -7.83
C SER A 63 6.18 -25.56 -6.83
N TYR A 64 4.86 -25.47 -7.01
CA TYR A 64 3.84 -26.03 -6.13
C TYR A 64 2.76 -26.72 -6.97
N GLN A 65 2.16 -27.78 -6.43
CA GLN A 65 1.09 -28.51 -7.13
C GLN A 65 -0.12 -27.61 -7.41
N PRO A 66 -0.94 -27.90 -8.45
CA PRO A 66 -2.05 -27.04 -8.87
C PRO A 66 -3.06 -26.68 -7.76
N HIS A 67 -3.18 -27.56 -6.77
CA HIS A 67 -4.16 -27.49 -5.68
C HIS A 67 -3.54 -26.96 -4.39
N THR A 68 -2.35 -26.37 -4.47
CA THR A 68 -1.66 -25.84 -3.29
C THR A 68 -2.47 -24.69 -2.70
N THR A 69 -2.71 -24.77 -1.39
CA THR A 69 -3.44 -23.76 -0.65
C THR A 69 -2.67 -22.43 -0.65
N ASN A 70 -3.40 -21.32 -0.66
CA ASN A 70 -2.80 -19.98 -0.58
C ASN A 70 -1.96 -19.79 0.70
N ALA A 71 -2.22 -20.53 1.77
CA ALA A 71 -1.42 -20.54 2.99
C ALA A 71 0.04 -20.97 2.73
N ASN A 72 0.24 -22.05 1.97
CA ASN A 72 1.59 -22.52 1.62
C ASN A 72 2.31 -21.53 0.71
N LEU A 73 1.59 -20.91 -0.23
CA LEU A 73 2.15 -19.89 -1.12
C LEU A 73 2.52 -18.62 -0.34
N ARG A 74 1.73 -18.25 0.67
CA ARG A 74 2.04 -17.15 1.60
C ARG A 74 3.26 -17.44 2.46
N ASN A 75 3.44 -18.68 2.92
CA ASN A 75 4.65 -19.08 3.65
C ASN A 75 5.91 -18.97 2.78
N HIS A 76 5.81 -19.30 1.49
CA HIS A 76 6.87 -19.04 0.52
C HIS A 76 7.22 -17.56 0.42
N ILE A 77 6.20 -16.70 0.27
CA ILE A 77 6.38 -15.25 0.19
C ILE A 77 7.02 -14.71 1.48
N LEU A 78 6.53 -15.14 2.65
CA LEU A 78 7.05 -14.72 3.95
C LEU A 78 8.54 -15.06 4.12
N SER A 79 8.97 -16.21 3.60
CA SER A 79 10.35 -16.69 3.80
C SER A 79 11.32 -16.13 2.76
N ASN A 80 10.86 -15.94 1.52
CA ASN A 80 11.74 -15.66 0.39
C ASN A 80 11.57 -14.25 -0.21
N HIS A 81 10.41 -13.62 -0.01
CA HIS A 81 10.03 -12.38 -0.70
C HIS A 81 9.37 -11.35 0.23
N LEU A 82 9.66 -11.40 1.53
CA LEU A 82 9.03 -10.52 2.51
C LEU A 82 9.25 -9.03 2.21
N HIS A 83 10.46 -8.64 1.79
CA HIS A 83 10.76 -7.25 1.42
C HIS A 83 9.87 -6.77 0.27
N THR A 84 9.83 -7.53 -0.83
CA THR A 84 9.00 -7.22 -2.00
C THR A 84 7.51 -7.20 -1.65
N TYR A 85 7.06 -8.11 -0.78
CA TYR A 85 5.68 -8.13 -0.30
C TYR A 85 5.32 -6.83 0.43
N LEU A 86 6.19 -6.35 1.32
CA LEU A 86 5.94 -5.12 2.07
C LEU A 86 5.90 -3.89 1.14
N ASP A 87 6.79 -3.83 0.15
CA ASP A 87 6.83 -2.73 -0.83
C ASP A 87 5.54 -2.68 -1.67
N GLU A 88 5.11 -3.82 -2.20
CA GLU A 88 3.91 -3.87 -3.04
C GLU A 88 2.61 -3.77 -2.22
N ALA A 89 2.61 -4.24 -0.97
CA ALA A 89 1.46 -4.03 -0.09
C ALA A 89 1.26 -2.54 0.25
N GLU A 90 2.34 -1.81 0.53
CA GLU A 90 2.31 -0.36 0.76
C GLU A 90 1.88 0.40 -0.49
N LYS A 91 2.46 0.07 -1.64
CA LYS A 91 2.19 0.73 -2.93
C LYS A 91 0.77 0.52 -3.44
N ASN A 92 0.26 -0.70 -3.34
CA ASN A 92 -1.06 -1.06 -3.88
C ASN A 92 -2.17 -1.04 -2.83
N GLY A 93 -1.86 -0.68 -1.58
CA GLY A 93 -2.82 -0.68 -0.48
C GLY A 93 -3.42 -2.05 -0.20
N TRP A 94 -2.62 -3.12 -0.33
CA TRP A 94 -3.12 -4.49 -0.13
C TRP A 94 -3.46 -4.75 1.34
N GLN A 95 -4.50 -5.55 1.55
CA GLN A 95 -4.76 -6.12 2.86
C GLN A 95 -3.66 -7.11 3.25
N ILE A 96 -3.19 -7.04 4.49
CA ILE A 96 -2.13 -7.91 5.00
C ILE A 96 -2.69 -9.26 5.43
N PHE A 97 -2.37 -10.28 4.64
CA PHE A 97 -2.76 -11.66 4.91
C PHE A 97 -1.67 -12.49 5.58
N LEU A 98 -0.43 -12.01 5.63
CA LEU A 98 0.65 -12.66 6.37
C LEU A 98 0.46 -12.40 7.86
N GLU A 99 0.12 -13.44 8.62
CA GLU A 99 -0.18 -13.38 10.06
C GLU A 99 0.95 -12.69 10.85
N TYR A 100 2.19 -13.14 10.69
CA TYR A 100 3.35 -12.52 11.34
C TYR A 100 3.50 -11.02 11.04
N VAL A 101 3.22 -10.59 9.81
CA VAL A 101 3.32 -9.16 9.45
C VAL A 101 2.17 -8.38 10.09
N ARG A 102 0.96 -8.96 10.11
CA ARG A 102 -0.19 -8.37 10.78
C ARG A 102 0.07 -8.18 12.28
N ASP A 103 0.61 -9.20 12.94
CA ASP A 103 0.91 -9.15 14.38
C ASP A 103 1.94 -8.06 14.68
N THR A 104 2.96 -7.92 13.81
CA THR A 104 3.94 -6.83 13.98
C THR A 104 3.29 -5.45 13.87
N PHE A 105 2.30 -5.27 12.99
CA PHE A 105 1.54 -4.01 12.91
C PHE A 105 0.72 -3.75 14.17
N THR A 106 0.09 -4.77 14.75
CA THR A 106 -0.58 -4.66 16.05
C THR A 106 0.39 -4.24 17.17
N ASN A 107 1.67 -4.63 17.05
CA ASN A 107 2.73 -4.23 17.96
C ASN A 107 3.32 -2.82 17.67
N GLY A 108 2.72 -2.03 16.77
CA GLY A 108 3.13 -0.65 16.49
C GLY A 108 4.19 -0.50 15.39
N TYR A 109 4.48 -1.57 14.65
CA TYR A 109 5.33 -1.49 13.46
C TYR A 109 4.58 -0.96 12.24
N THR A 110 5.35 -0.43 11.30
CA THR A 110 4.94 0.03 9.96
C THR A 110 5.72 -0.75 8.89
N CYS A 111 5.28 -0.72 7.62
CA CYS A 111 6.05 -1.34 6.52
C CYS A 111 7.51 -0.87 6.50
N SER A 112 7.74 0.43 6.67
CA SER A 112 9.09 1.02 6.68
C SER A 112 9.96 0.51 7.83
N THR A 113 9.42 0.47 9.06
CA THR A 113 10.18 0.05 10.24
C THR A 113 10.48 -1.45 10.24
N ILE A 114 9.56 -2.28 9.74
CA ILE A 114 9.84 -3.72 9.52
C ILE A 114 10.96 -3.89 8.51
N ARG A 115 10.89 -3.19 7.36
CA ARG A 115 11.94 -3.26 6.33
C ARG A 115 13.31 -2.84 6.89
N GLU A 116 13.35 -1.78 7.67
CA GLU A 116 14.57 -1.32 8.31
C GLU A 116 15.14 -2.35 9.30
N ALA A 117 14.28 -2.94 10.14
CA ALA A 117 14.69 -3.97 11.08
C ALA A 117 15.25 -5.21 10.38
N LEU A 118 14.62 -5.66 9.29
CA LEU A 118 15.04 -6.82 8.50
C LEU A 118 16.34 -6.63 7.71
N ARG A 119 16.81 -5.37 7.52
CA ARG A 119 18.15 -5.13 6.93
C ARG A 119 19.28 -5.57 7.86
N ARG A 120 19.02 -5.72 9.16
CA ARG A 120 20.03 -6.14 10.13
C ARG A 120 20.27 -7.64 10.01
N PRO A 121 21.53 -8.10 9.91
CA PRO A 121 21.83 -9.52 9.77
C PRO A 121 21.32 -10.29 10.99
N GLY A 122 20.67 -11.43 10.74
CA GLY A 122 20.12 -12.32 11.78
C GLY A 122 18.75 -11.89 12.34
N VAL A 123 18.20 -10.74 11.94
CA VAL A 123 16.85 -10.34 12.32
C VAL A 123 15.84 -10.95 11.37
N THR A 124 14.83 -11.62 11.92
CA THR A 124 13.69 -12.15 11.17
C THR A 124 12.40 -11.50 11.65
N ILE A 125 11.33 -11.60 10.86
CA ILE A 125 10.00 -11.10 11.26
C ILE A 125 9.49 -11.68 12.59
N ARG A 126 10.01 -12.86 13.00
CA ARG A 126 9.68 -13.53 14.26
C ARG A 126 10.52 -13.07 15.45
N SER A 127 11.58 -12.30 15.18
CA SER A 127 12.58 -11.85 16.15
C SER A 127 12.86 -10.36 15.94
N LEU A 128 11.80 -9.59 15.71
CA LEU A 128 11.94 -8.14 15.65
C LEU A 128 12.31 -7.60 17.04
N PRO A 129 13.12 -6.53 17.11
CA PRO A 129 13.35 -5.82 18.36
C PRO A 129 12.04 -5.26 18.94
N PRO A 130 12.05 -4.62 20.12
CA PRO A 130 10.90 -3.84 20.57
C PRO A 130 10.54 -2.78 19.53
N ALA A 131 9.23 -2.56 19.31
CA ALA A 131 8.78 -1.58 18.34
C ALA A 131 9.37 -0.20 18.65
N PRO A 132 9.85 0.53 17.64
CA PRO A 132 10.24 1.92 17.84
C PRO A 132 9.00 2.65 18.38
N MET A 133 9.10 3.18 19.60
CA MET A 133 7.95 3.78 20.29
C MET A 133 7.33 4.87 19.42
N THR A 134 6.19 4.56 18.83
CA THR A 134 5.30 5.55 18.22
C THR A 134 4.43 6.05 19.37
N ASN A 135 4.83 7.20 19.93
CA ASN A 135 4.15 7.84 21.04
C ASN A 135 2.72 8.22 20.64
N SER A 136 1.77 7.31 20.79
CA SER A 136 0.36 7.49 20.44
C SER A 136 -0.58 7.07 21.58
N ASN A 137 -0.17 7.15 22.85
CA ASN A 137 -1.10 6.96 23.96
C ASN A 137 -0.76 7.86 25.18
N PRO A 138 -1.67 8.73 25.65
CA PRO A 138 -1.39 9.78 26.64
C PRO A 138 -1.52 9.34 28.11
N SER A 139 -1.33 8.06 28.44
CA SER A 139 -1.63 7.58 29.80
C SER A 139 -0.60 6.58 30.32
N GLN A 140 0.61 7.07 30.60
CA GLN A 140 1.43 6.48 31.65
C GLN A 140 2.45 7.49 32.20
N PRO A 141 2.46 7.74 33.51
CA PRO A 141 3.45 8.61 34.12
C PRO A 141 4.66 7.79 34.58
N LEU A 142 5.88 8.09 34.08
CA LEU A 142 7.15 7.89 34.80
C LEU A 142 8.29 8.67 34.10
N PRO A 143 9.49 8.78 34.70
CA PRO A 143 10.00 9.98 35.36
C PRO A 143 11.06 10.73 34.53
N SER A 144 11.03 12.06 34.62
CA SER A 144 12.10 13.03 34.34
C SER A 144 13.03 12.74 33.15
N ALA A 145 12.59 13.13 31.95
CA ALA A 145 13.49 13.45 30.85
C ALA A 145 14.10 14.87 31.04
N PRO A 146 15.35 15.14 30.63
CA PRO A 146 15.71 16.49 30.20
C PRO A 146 15.01 16.74 28.85
N ALA A 147 14.29 17.85 28.79
CA ALA A 147 13.35 18.18 27.73
C ALA A 147 13.99 18.17 26.33
N LEU A 148 13.44 17.38 25.39
CA LEU A 148 13.64 17.57 23.96
C LEU A 148 12.67 18.65 23.45
N THR A 149 13.02 19.91 23.69
CA THR A 149 12.27 21.09 23.22
C THR A 149 12.52 21.46 21.75
N SER A 150 13.13 20.59 20.93
CA SER A 150 13.66 21.02 19.63
C SER A 150 12.92 20.53 18.37
N LEU A 151 11.92 19.63 18.46
CA LEU A 151 11.21 19.14 17.26
C LEU A 151 9.80 19.70 17.09
N GLU A 152 9.21 20.30 18.14
CA GLU A 152 7.91 20.98 18.06
C GLU A 152 7.98 22.38 17.43
N ALA A 153 9.19 22.91 17.21
CA ALA A 153 9.41 24.31 16.82
C ALA A 153 9.09 24.63 15.34
N GLY A 154 8.63 23.66 14.54
CA GLY A 154 8.54 23.83 13.08
C GLY A 154 7.27 23.37 12.39
N LEU A 155 6.36 22.65 13.06
CA LEU A 155 5.11 22.21 12.44
C LEU A 155 3.95 23.05 12.96
N PRO A 156 3.23 23.79 12.09
CA PRO A 156 2.08 24.58 12.53
C PRO A 156 1.04 23.63 13.13
N SER A 157 0.47 24.04 14.27
CA SER A 157 -0.62 23.32 14.91
C SER A 157 -1.73 23.06 13.90
N PHE A 158 -2.19 21.82 13.79
CA PHE A 158 -3.25 21.49 12.86
C PHE A 158 -4.50 22.30 13.20
N SER A 159 -4.95 23.13 12.26
CA SER A 159 -6.22 23.82 12.35
C SER A 159 -6.98 23.65 11.05
N GLN A 160 -8.31 23.55 11.16
CA GLN A 160 -9.20 23.46 10.01
C GLN A 160 -9.05 24.67 9.07
N ALA A 161 -8.75 25.85 9.63
CA ALA A 161 -8.50 27.06 8.85
C ALA A 161 -7.22 26.95 8.00
N THR A 162 -6.14 26.41 8.56
CA THR A 162 -4.88 26.18 7.85
C THR A 162 -5.04 25.15 6.74
N LEU A 163 -5.81 24.08 6.98
CA LEU A 163 -6.15 23.09 5.95
C LEU A 163 -6.96 23.72 4.81
N HIS A 164 -7.97 24.52 5.14
CA HIS A 164 -8.81 25.22 4.16
C HIS A 164 -7.99 26.17 3.28
N GLU A 165 -7.05 26.91 3.89
CA GLU A 165 -6.16 27.80 3.15
C GLU A 165 -5.21 27.05 2.20
N HIS A 166 -4.67 25.91 2.64
CA HIS A 166 -3.84 25.06 1.77
C HIS A 166 -4.64 24.49 0.60
N LEU A 167 -5.89 24.06 0.83
CA LEU A 167 -6.78 23.59 -0.22
C LEU A 167 -7.08 24.69 -1.24
N MET A 168 -7.36 25.91 -0.79
CA MET A 168 -7.59 27.07 -1.66
C MET A 168 -6.37 27.39 -2.51
N ARG A 169 -5.17 27.43 -1.91
CA ARG A 169 -3.93 27.66 -2.68
C ARG A 169 -3.66 26.56 -3.70
N PHE A 170 -3.95 25.30 -3.35
CA PHE A 170 -3.82 24.17 -4.25
C PHE A 170 -4.75 24.31 -5.46
N ILE A 171 -6.03 24.60 -5.24
CA ILE A 171 -7.03 24.80 -6.32
C ILE A 171 -6.63 25.98 -7.22
N LEU A 172 -6.21 27.11 -6.64
CA LEU A 172 -5.76 28.28 -7.41
C LEU A 172 -4.48 28.02 -8.21
N SER A 173 -3.60 27.13 -7.73
CA SER A 173 -2.38 26.76 -8.44
C SER A 173 -2.64 25.75 -9.57
N ASP A 174 -3.65 24.89 -9.39
CA ASP A 174 -4.05 23.86 -10.37
C ASP A 174 -4.85 24.46 -11.56
N ASP A 175 -5.54 25.59 -11.34
CA ASP A 175 -6.33 26.29 -12.38
C ASP A 175 -5.47 26.94 -13.49
N GLN A 176 -4.13 26.88 -13.40
CA GLN A 176 -3.22 27.43 -14.43
C GLN A 176 -2.96 26.51 -15.63
N VAL A 177 -3.56 25.31 -15.72
CA VAL A 177 -3.24 24.32 -16.77
C VAL A 177 -4.10 24.43 -18.05
N ARG A 178 -4.69 25.60 -18.37
CA ARG A 178 -5.27 25.83 -19.70
C ARG A 178 -5.02 27.23 -20.27
N PHE A 179 -3.78 27.51 -20.65
CA PHE A 179 -3.50 28.40 -21.77
C PHE A 179 -2.51 27.77 -22.74
N SER A 180 -3.03 26.87 -23.58
CA SER A 180 -2.39 26.53 -24.86
C SER A 180 -2.68 27.65 -25.86
N PRO A 181 -1.71 28.11 -26.67
CA PRO A 181 -1.90 29.22 -27.59
C PRO A 181 -2.67 28.74 -28.82
N LEU A 182 -3.97 29.02 -28.87
CA LEU A 182 -4.70 29.01 -30.14
C LEU A 182 -4.52 30.36 -30.81
N VAL A 183 -3.71 30.33 -31.87
CA VAL A 183 -3.65 31.33 -32.92
C VAL A 183 -5.07 31.68 -33.37
N PHE A 184 -5.51 32.91 -33.11
CA PHE A 184 -6.51 33.58 -33.92
C PHE A 184 -6.02 35.00 -34.24
N ARG A 185 -5.79 35.24 -35.53
CA ARG A 185 -5.60 36.57 -36.12
C ARG A 185 -6.90 37.37 -36.05
N HIS A 186 -6.73 38.71 -36.09
CA HIS A 186 -7.75 39.78 -36.22
C HIS A 186 -8.59 40.00 -34.95
N ASN A 187 -8.57 41.14 -34.26
CA ASN A 187 -8.58 42.52 -34.75
C ASN A 187 -8.02 43.47 -33.68
N SER A 188 -7.26 44.46 -34.12
CA SER A 188 -6.74 45.55 -33.29
C SER A 188 -7.88 46.43 -32.78
N ILE A 189 -8.01 46.56 -31.46
CA ILE A 189 -8.56 47.78 -30.86
C ILE A 189 -7.57 48.24 -29.79
N LEU A 190 -6.94 49.36 -30.13
CA LEU A 190 -6.06 50.16 -29.31
C LEU A 190 -6.92 50.80 -28.20
N LEU A 191 -6.56 50.61 -26.94
CA LEU A 191 -6.96 51.51 -25.87
C LEU A 191 -5.70 51.89 -25.10
N THR A 192 -5.17 53.04 -25.52
CA THR A 192 -4.13 53.79 -24.83
C THR A 192 -4.76 54.45 -23.60
N LEU A 193 -4.14 54.20 -22.43
CA LEU A 193 -4.24 54.88 -21.13
C LEU A 193 -5.63 55.38 -20.68
#